data_AF-A0A562QNJ3-F1
#
_entry.id   AF-A0A562QNJ3-F1
#
_cell.length_a   1.000
_cell.length_b   1.000
_cell.length_c   1.000
_cell.angle_alpha   90.00
_cell.angle_beta   90.00
_cell.angle_gamma   90.00
#
_symmetry.space_group_name_H-M   'P 1'
#
loop_
_entity.id
_entity.type
_entity.pdbx_description
1 polymer ?
#
loop_
_entity_poly.entity_id
_entity_poly.type
_entity_poly.pdbx_seq_one_letter_code
_entity_poly.pdbx_strand_id
1 'polypeptide(L)'
;MRAGLFWLNDRQWARIEPHLPRGLTGPDRDDDRRIVSGIIHMLQSGARWRDCPREYGPYTTIYNRFNRWAKRGRWCAIFEAL
;
A
#
# COMPACT_ATOMS: atom_id res chain seq x y z
N MET A 1 -14.68 -10.13 -11.70
CA MET A 1 -15.43 -9.44 -10.62
C MET A 1 -14.82 -8.07 -10.44
N ARG A 2 -15.58 -6.98 -10.67
CA ARG A 2 -15.16 -5.64 -10.25
C ARG A 2 -15.36 -5.57 -8.74
N ALA A 3 -14.35 -5.98 -7.97
CA ALA A 3 -14.33 -5.66 -6.55
C ALA A 3 -14.31 -4.13 -6.44
N GLY A 4 -15.19 -3.57 -5.61
CA GLY A 4 -15.11 -2.15 -5.27
C GLY A 4 -13.69 -1.81 -4.82
N LEU A 5 -13.23 -0.60 -5.11
CA LEU A 5 -11.92 -0.14 -4.66
C LEU A 5 -11.86 -0.29 -3.13
N PHE A 6 -10.75 -0.83 -2.65
CA PHE A 6 -10.43 -0.87 -1.22
C PHE A 6 -9.78 0.46 -0.82
N TRP A 7 -10.32 1.11 0.21
CA TRP A 7 -9.74 2.31 0.79
C TRP A 7 -9.62 2.11 2.29
N LEU A 8 -8.41 2.33 2.83
CA LEU A 8 -8.23 2.36 4.27
C LEU A 8 -9.05 3.49 4.86
N ASN A 9 -9.87 3.17 5.86
CA ASN A 9 -10.53 4.18 6.68
C ASN A 9 -9.56 4.73 7.74
N ASP A 10 -9.96 5.78 8.45
CA ASP A 10 -9.08 6.49 9.40
C ASP A 10 -8.62 5.58 10.53
N ARG A 11 -9.49 4.67 11.00
CA ARG A 11 -9.17 3.73 12.07
C ARG A 11 -8.13 2.70 11.64
N GLN A 12 -8.26 2.15 10.43
CA GLN A 12 -7.27 1.22 9.88
C GLN A 12 -5.96 1.94 9.60
N TRP A 13 -6.03 3.16 9.05
CA TRP A 13 -4.86 3.98 8.78
C TRP A 13 -4.08 4.31 10.05
N ALA A 14 -4.76 4.73 11.12
CA ALA A 14 -4.13 5.05 12.41
C ALA A 14 -3.37 3.88 13.02
N ARG A 15 -3.75 2.63 12.70
CA ARG A 15 -3.00 1.43 13.11
C ARG A 15 -1.78 1.18 12.24
N ILE A 16 -1.86 1.44 10.93
CA ILE A 16 -0.79 1.16 9.98
C ILE A 16 0.30 2.24 10.00
N GLU A 17 -0.10 3.51 10.00
CA GLU A 17 0.78 4.68 9.88
C GLU A 17 2.00 4.62 10.81
N PRO A 18 1.89 4.21 12.10
CA PRO A 18 3.03 4.16 12.99
C PRO A 18 4.15 3.20 12.55
N HIS A 19 3.82 2.14 11.80
CA HIS A 19 4.76 1.12 11.32
C HIS A 19 5.42 1.51 9.99
N LEU A 20 4.95 2.60 9.37
CA LEU A 20 5.55 3.09 8.15
C LEU A 20 6.92 3.72 8.45
N PRO A 21 7.92 3.52 7.57
CA PRO A 21 9.24 4.08 7.80
C PRO A 21 9.19 5.61 7.80
N ARG A 22 9.53 6.23 8.93
CA ARG A 22 9.63 7.69 9.09
C ARG A 22 11.06 8.16 8.85
N GLY A 23 11.23 9.45 8.52
CA GLY A 23 12.56 10.07 8.41
C GLY A 23 13.45 9.51 7.29
N LEU A 24 12.86 8.99 6.21
CA LEU A 24 13.64 8.54 5.07
C LEU A 24 14.11 9.74 4.24
N THR A 25 15.42 9.81 3.96
CA THR A 25 16.00 10.77 3.02
C THR A 25 15.42 10.53 1.62
N GLY A 26 14.81 11.56 1.02
CA GLY A 26 14.25 11.49 -0.33
C GLY A 26 13.12 12.50 -0.55
N PRO A 27 12.49 12.48 -1.75
CA PRO A 27 11.33 13.32 -2.06
C PRO A 27 10.17 13.03 -1.11
N ASP A 28 9.29 14.03 -0.96
CA ASP A 28 8.05 13.88 -0.20
C ASP A 28 7.31 12.61 -0.62
N ARG A 29 6.73 11.97 0.38
CA ARG A 29 6.04 10.71 0.17
C ARG A 29 4.75 11.01 -0.58
N ASP A 30 4.56 10.36 -1.72
CA ASP A 30 3.21 10.15 -2.27
C ASP A 30 2.26 9.74 -1.15
N ASP A 31 0.97 10.07 -1.28
CA ASP A 31 -0.09 9.67 -0.35
C ASP A 31 0.01 8.17 -0.01
N ASP A 32 0.68 7.86 1.12
CA ASP A 32 0.99 6.49 1.50
C ASP A 32 -0.30 5.73 1.81
N ARG A 33 -1.34 6.41 2.28
CA ARG A 33 -2.63 5.79 2.54
C ARG A 33 -3.26 5.31 1.25
N ARG A 34 -3.22 6.12 0.19
CA ARG A 34 -3.64 5.70 -1.15
C ARG A 34 -2.82 4.52 -1.68
N ILE A 35 -1.49 4.59 -1.58
CA ILE A 35 -0.62 3.52 -2.08
C ILE A 35 -0.85 2.22 -1.31
N VAL A 36 -0.89 2.25 0.02
CA VAL A 36 -1.12 1.06 0.83
C VAL A 36 -2.52 0.50 0.58
N SER A 37 -3.54 1.34 0.40
CA SER A 37 -4.88 0.91 0.00
C SER A 37 -4.83 0.16 -1.34
N GLY A 38 -4.11 0.68 -2.33
CA GLY A 38 -3.91 0.01 -3.62
C GLY A 38 -3.15 -1.31 -3.51
N ILE A 39 -2.11 -1.38 -2.67
CA ILE A 39 -1.37 -2.62 -2.42
C ILE A 39 -2.31 -3.68 -1.82
N ILE A 40 -3.08 -3.34 -0.79
CA ILE A 40 -4.02 -4.27 -0.16
C ILE A 40 -5.09 -4.72 -1.16
N HIS A 41 -5.63 -3.81 -1.97
CA HIS A 41 -6.57 -4.16 -3.05
C HIS A 41 -5.97 -5.20 -4.03
N MET A 42 -4.73 -5.00 -4.46
CA MET A 42 -4.06 -5.92 -5.38
C MET A 42 -3.79 -7.28 -4.74
N LEU A 43 -3.41 -7.30 -3.47
CA LEU A 43 -3.20 -8.55 -2.73
C LEU A 43 -4.51 -9.31 -2.48
N GLN A 44 -5.61 -8.62 -2.20
CA GLN A 44 -6.93 -9.23 -2.00
C GLN A 44 -7.54 -9.73 -3.32
N SER A 45 -7.39 -8.98 -4.40
CA SER A 45 -7.97 -9.33 -5.70
C SER A 45 -7.19 -10.42 -6.44
N GLY A 46 -5.89 -10.59 -6.14
CA GLY A 46 -5.00 -11.49 -6.88
C GLY A 46 -4.79 -11.07 -8.34
N ALA A 47 -5.20 -9.86 -8.71
CA ALA A 47 -5.07 -9.35 -10.07
C ALA A 47 -3.60 -9.09 -10.44
N ARG A 48 -3.30 -9.06 -11.74
CA ARG A 48 -1.96 -8.69 -12.20
C ARG A 48 -1.70 -7.23 -11.81
N TRP A 49 -0.50 -6.93 -11.33
CA TRP A 49 -0.12 -5.55 -10.94
C TRP A 49 -0.40 -4.51 -12.03
N ARG A 50 -0.21 -4.86 -13.31
CA ARG A 50 -0.53 -3.98 -14.46
C ARG A 50 -2.00 -3.58 -14.56
N ASP A 51 -2.89 -4.38 -13.99
CA ASP A 51 -4.33 -4.17 -13.99
C ASP A 51 -4.77 -3.34 -12.75
N CYS A 52 -3.81 -2.78 -12.00
CA CYS A 52 -4.12 -1.97 -10.82
C CYS A 52 -4.96 -0.73 -11.19
N PRO A 53 -6.05 -0.44 -10.45
CA PRO A 53 -6.86 0.74 -10.67
C PRO A 53 -6.05 2.04 -10.60
N ARG A 54 -6.30 2.94 -11.56
CA ARG A 54 -5.55 4.21 -11.70
C ARG A 54 -5.78 5.17 -10.55
N GLU A 55 -6.88 4.99 -9.81
CA GLU A 55 -7.27 5.74 -8.63
C GLU A 55 -6.23 5.64 -7.52
N TYR A 56 -5.47 4.54 -7.46
CA TYR A 56 -4.36 4.37 -6.52
C TYR A 56 -3.05 5.00 -7.00
N GLY A 57 -2.99 5.45 -8.25
CA GLY A 57 -1.80 5.95 -8.92
C GLY A 57 -1.16 4.93 -9.88
N PRO A 58 0.04 5.23 -10.41
CA PRO A 58 0.72 4.35 -11.35
C PRO A 58 1.03 2.98 -10.73
N TYR A 59 0.67 1.91 -11.44
CA TYR A 59 0.89 0.54 -10.94
C TYR A 59 2.37 0.25 -10.61
N THR A 60 3.30 0.89 -11.33
CA THR A 60 4.73 0.76 -11.10
C THR A 60 5.13 1.31 -9.73
N THR A 61 4.57 2.46 -9.32
CA THR A 61 4.79 3.04 -7.99
C THR A 61 4.30 2.11 -6.90
N ILE A 62 3.09 1.57 -7.06
CA ILE A 62 2.44 0.65 -6.11
C ILE A 62 3.27 -0.63 -5.96
N TYR A 63 3.62 -1.27 -7.08
CA TYR A 63 4.43 -2.48 -7.09
C TYR A 63 5.84 -2.24 -6.51
N ASN A 64 6.50 -1.14 -6.90
CA ASN A 64 7.84 -0.81 -6.40
C ASN A 64 7.84 -0.57 -4.89
N ARG A 65 6.79 0.06 -4.35
CA ARG A 65 6.61 0.24 -2.92
C ARG A 65 6.44 -1.11 -2.22
N PHE A 66 5.53 -1.95 -2.72
CA PHE A 66 5.31 -3.30 -2.22
C PHE A 66 6.61 -4.10 -2.16
N ASN A 67 7.30 -4.20 -3.29
CA ASN A 67 8.54 -4.98 -3.42
C ASN A 67 9.65 -4.45 -2.50
N ARG A 68 9.82 -3.12 -2.41
CA ARG A 68 10.82 -2.50 -1.53
C ARG A 68 10.55 -2.79 -0.05
N TRP A 69 9.28 -2.85 0.36
CA TRP A 69 8.92 -3.12 1.75
C TRP A 69 8.95 -4.61 2.08
N ALA A 70 8.58 -5.47 1.13
CA ALA A 70 8.70 -6.92 1.25
C ALA A 70 10.15 -7.35 1.45
N LYS A 71 11.08 -6.81 0.65
CA LYS A 71 12.53 -7.06 0.81
C LYS A 71 13.09 -6.64 2.16
N ARG A 72 12.40 -5.77 2.91
CA ARG A 72 12.81 -5.31 4.25
C ARG A 72 11.96 -5.90 5.37
N GLY A 73 11.10 -6.90 5.08
CA GLY A 73 10.25 -7.55 6.08
C GLY A 73 9.18 -6.64 6.70
N ARG A 74 8.90 -5.47 6.12
CA ARG A 74 8.01 -4.47 6.75
C ARG A 74 6.53 -4.85 6.71
N TRP A 75 6.13 -5.71 5.77
CA TRP A 75 4.74 -6.15 5.67
C TRP A 75 4.29 -6.96 6.87
N CYS A 76 5.18 -7.68 7.56
CA CYS A 76 4.81 -8.43 8.77
C CYS A 76 4.23 -7.50 9.84
N ALA A 77 4.95 -6.43 10.18
CA ALA A 77 4.50 -5.45 11.16
C ALA A 77 3.19 -4.75 10.75
N ILE A 78 3.01 -4.49 9.44
CA ILE A 78 1.79 -3.86 8.92
C ILE A 78 0.59 -4.82 9.01
N PHE A 79 0.78 -6.11 8.70
CA PHE A 79 -0.29 -7.10 8.78
C PHE A 79 -0.65 -7.48 10.21
N GLU A 80 0.32 -7.53 11.12
CA GLU A 80 0.06 -7.74 12.56
C GLU A 80 -0.73 -6.58 13.19
N ALA A 81 -0.64 -5.38 12.62
CA ALA A 81 -1.34 -4.19 13.10
C ALA A 81 -2.80 -4.06 12.60
N LEU A 82 -3.21 -4.83 11.59
CA LEU A 82 -4.54 -4.76 10.97
C LEU A 82 -5.56 -5.62 11.73
#